data_AF-A0A967PAY1-F1
#
_entry.id   AF-A0A967PAY1-F1
#
_cell.length_a   1.000
_cell.length_b   1.000
_cell.length_c   1.000
_cell.angle_alpha   90.00
_cell.angle_beta   90.00
_cell.angle_gamma   90.00
#
_symmetry.space_group_name_H-M   'P 1'
#
loop_
_entity.id
_entity.type
_entity.pdbx_description
1 polymer ?
#
loop_
_entity_poly.entity_id
_entity_poly.type
_entity_poly.pdbx_seq_one_letter_code
_entity_poly.pdbx_strand_id
1 'polypeptide(L)'
;DHFKKSNLETTGDHIGITERNYEEYTKGIAEEITSNFTSGNADEVILVYNYFKSALTQEMQMEQLLPIPRTSADEGEEETEKQGEYIFEPNKNEVLKHVL
;
A
#
# COMPACT_ATOMS: atom_id res chain seq x y z
N ASP A 1 -15.49 8.12 14.42
CA ASP A 1 -15.70 8.76 15.74
C ASP A 1 -14.62 8.56 16.80
N HIS A 2 -14.06 7.36 17.03
CA HIS A 2 -13.04 7.17 18.07
C HIS A 2 -11.77 8.03 17.84
N PHE A 3 -11.26 8.06 16.60
CA PHE A 3 -10.06 8.82 16.24
C PHE A 3 -10.25 10.35 16.28
N LYS A 4 -11.45 10.84 15.92
CA LYS A 4 -11.80 12.27 16.02
C LYS A 4 -11.91 12.76 17.47
N LYS A 5 -12.12 11.84 18.42
CA LYS A 5 -12.16 12.12 19.86
C LYS A 5 -10.80 11.98 20.53
N SER A 6 -9.87 11.23 19.94
CA SER A 6 -8.46 11.29 20.32
C SER A 6 -7.83 12.57 19.76
N ASN A 7 -6.78 13.08 20.40
CA ASN A 7 -6.06 14.29 19.98
C ASN A 7 -5.16 14.05 18.73
N LEU A 8 -5.62 13.19 17.82
CA LEU A 8 -4.94 12.80 16.58
C LEU A 8 -5.56 13.56 15.42
N GLU A 9 -4.72 14.10 14.53
CA GLU A 9 -5.21 14.71 13.31
C GLU A 9 -5.65 13.62 12.33
N THR A 10 -6.89 13.72 11.85
CA THR A 10 -7.43 12.81 10.84
C THR A 10 -7.51 13.53 9.50
N THR A 11 -6.74 13.08 8.51
CA THR A 11 -6.68 13.71 7.18
C THR A 11 -7.91 13.40 6.32
N GLY A 12 -8.55 12.26 6.54
CA GLY A 12 -9.74 11.83 5.80
C GLY A 12 -10.56 10.79 6.58
N ASP A 13 -11.80 10.58 6.16
CA ASP A 13 -12.71 9.56 6.73
C ASP A 13 -13.52 8.94 5.60
N HIS A 14 -13.33 7.64 5.37
CA HIS A 14 -13.94 6.90 4.28
C HIS A 14 -14.86 5.81 4.87
N ILE A 15 -16.17 6.05 4.83
CA ILE A 15 -17.20 5.16 5.40
C ILE A 15 -18.16 4.65 4.32
N GLY A 16 -18.85 3.55 4.59
CA GLY A 16 -19.85 3.00 3.66
C GLY A 16 -19.24 2.21 2.49
N ILE A 17 -18.03 1.67 2.68
CA ILE A 17 -17.42 0.74 1.73
C ILE A 17 -18.18 -0.59 1.79
N THR A 18 -18.63 -1.04 0.63
CA THR A 18 -19.37 -2.27 0.38
C THR A 18 -18.73 -3.00 -0.81
N GLU A 19 -19.13 -4.24 -1.06
CA GLU A 19 -18.63 -5.00 -2.22
C GLU A 19 -18.89 -4.29 -3.56
N ARG A 20 -19.93 -3.45 -3.66
CA ARG A 20 -20.31 -2.79 -4.92
C ARG A 20 -19.49 -1.55 -5.27
N ASN A 21 -18.91 -0.89 -4.27
CA ASN A 21 -18.15 0.35 -4.43
C ASN A 21 -16.69 0.20 -3.96
N TYR A 22 -16.27 -1.03 -3.64
CA TYR A 22 -14.93 -1.30 -3.11
C TYR A 22 -13.81 -0.78 -4.02
N GLU A 23 -13.86 -1.08 -5.32
CA GLU A 23 -12.81 -0.69 -6.27
C GLU A 23 -12.65 0.83 -6.40
N GLU A 24 -13.77 1.56 -6.53
CA GLU A 24 -13.75 3.02 -6.67
C GLU A 24 -13.20 3.69 -5.39
N TYR A 25 -13.66 3.25 -4.22
CA TYR A 25 -13.21 3.80 -2.95
C TYR A 25 -11.75 3.48 -2.68
N THR A 26 -11.34 2.21 -2.87
CA THR A 26 -9.94 1.82 -2.63
C THR A 26 -8.98 2.53 -3.56
N LYS A 27 -9.35 2.74 -4.83
CA LYS A 27 -8.55 3.54 -5.75
C LYS A 27 -8.41 4.99 -5.29
N GLY A 28 -9.52 5.64 -4.91
CA GLY A 28 -9.47 7.02 -4.41
C GLY A 28 -8.62 7.18 -3.16
N ILE A 29 -8.73 6.23 -2.21
CA ILE A 29 -7.89 6.19 -1.00
C ILE A 29 -6.42 5.99 -1.35
N ALA A 30 -6.11 5.07 -2.27
CA ALA A 30 -4.74 4.82 -2.72
C ALA A 30 -4.11 6.06 -3.39
N GLU A 31 -4.86 6.75 -4.26
CA GLU A 31 -4.41 7.99 -4.90
C GLU A 31 -4.13 9.10 -3.86
N GLU A 32 -4.99 9.25 -2.86
CA GLU A 32 -4.81 10.22 -1.77
C GLU A 32 -3.54 9.91 -0.94
N ILE A 33 -3.35 8.66 -0.56
CA ILE A 33 -2.18 8.19 0.20
C ILE A 33 -0.90 8.42 -0.61
N THR A 34 -0.87 8.01 -1.87
CA THR A 34 0.30 8.16 -2.76
C THR A 34 0.60 9.63 -3.00
N SER A 35 -0.42 10.48 -3.18
CA SER A 35 -0.22 11.91 -3.34
C SER A 35 0.40 12.55 -2.10
N ASN A 36 -0.05 12.19 -0.90
CA ASN A 36 0.51 12.70 0.34
C ASN A 36 1.97 12.30 0.54
N PHE A 37 2.30 11.05 0.20
CA PHE A 37 3.69 10.56 0.27
C PHE A 37 4.59 11.26 -0.76
N THR A 38 4.17 11.28 -2.03
CA THR A 38 4.98 11.88 -3.12
C THR A 38 5.13 13.39 -3.02
N SER A 39 4.18 14.08 -2.38
CA SER A 39 4.26 15.52 -2.10
C SER A 39 5.13 15.86 -0.89
N GLY A 40 5.60 14.86 -0.13
CA GLY A 40 6.40 15.04 1.08
C GLY A 40 5.59 15.46 2.32
N ASN A 41 4.26 15.29 2.29
CA ASN A 41 3.41 15.52 3.47
C ASN A 41 3.47 14.35 4.47
N ALA A 42 3.88 13.17 4.01
CA ALA A 42 4.11 11.98 4.82
C ALA A 42 5.39 11.26 4.36
N ASP A 43 6.25 10.92 5.32
CA ASP A 43 7.50 10.18 5.06
C ASP A 43 7.32 8.66 5.13
N GLU A 44 6.23 8.20 5.77
CA GLU A 44 5.91 6.79 5.95
C GLU A 44 4.39 6.59 5.99
N VAL A 45 3.92 5.50 5.38
CA VAL A 45 2.51 5.09 5.39
C VAL A 45 2.42 3.68 5.95
N ILE A 46 1.73 3.54 7.09
CA ILE A 46 1.51 2.27 7.78
C ILE A 46 0.01 1.92 7.72
N LEU A 47 -0.30 0.73 7.22
CA LEU A 47 -1.62 0.14 7.26
C LEU A 47 -1.80 -0.65 8.56
N VAL A 48 -2.78 -0.24 9.36
CA VAL A 48 -3.15 -0.93 10.60
C VAL A 48 -4.48 -1.62 10.41
N TYR A 49 -4.51 -2.94 10.54
CA TYR A 49 -5.72 -3.74 10.35
C TYR A 49 -5.70 -5.00 11.20
N ASN A 50 -6.86 -5.64 11.34
CA ASN A 50 -6.93 -6.97 11.95
C ASN A 50 -6.77 -8.04 10.87
N TYR A 51 -5.69 -8.82 10.96
CA TYR A 51 -5.49 -9.98 10.12
C TYR A 51 -6.33 -11.14 10.63
N PHE A 52 -7.22 -11.62 9.76
CA PHE A 52 -8.06 -12.77 10.05
C PHE A 52 -7.24 -14.06 9.91
N LYS A 53 -6.89 -14.67 11.04
CA LYS A 53 -6.15 -15.94 11.07
C LYS A 53 -7.07 -17.15 11.17
N SER A 54 -8.12 -17.05 11.98
CA SER A 54 -9.16 -18.07 12.07
C SER A 54 -10.47 -17.49 12.61
N ALA A 55 -11.55 -18.26 12.57
CA ALA A 55 -12.83 -17.86 13.15
C ALA A 55 -12.73 -17.49 14.66
N LEU A 56 -11.70 -17.97 15.35
CA LEU A 56 -11.47 -17.72 16.78
C LEU A 56 -10.35 -16.71 17.05
N THR A 57 -9.57 -16.32 16.03
CA THR A 57 -8.35 -15.54 16.23
C THR A 57 -8.18 -14.48 15.17
N GLN A 58 -8.12 -13.23 15.64
CA GLN A 58 -7.76 -12.06 14.85
C GLN A 58 -6.53 -11.44 15.49
N GLU A 59 -5.53 -11.11 14.69
CA GLU A 59 -4.27 -10.52 15.15
C GLU A 59 -4.16 -9.10 14.57
N MET A 60 -3.90 -8.10 15.41
CA MET A 60 -3.63 -6.74 14.93
C MET A 60 -2.29 -6.73 14.21
N GLN A 61 -2.31 -6.32 12.93
CA GLN A 61 -1.14 -6.18 12.09
C GLN A 61 -0.91 -4.71 11.76
N MET A 62 0.36 -4.36 11.63
CA MET A 62 0.84 -3.06 11.20
C MET A 62 1.84 -3.32 10.07
N GLU A 63 1.48 -2.94 8.86
CA GLU A 63 2.28 -3.18 7.66
C GLU A 63 2.66 -1.85 7.02
N GLN A 64 3.93 -1.69 6.68
CA GLN A 64 4.41 -0.51 5.96
C GLN A 64 4.07 -0.63 4.47
N LEU A 65 3.22 0.27 3.98
CA LEU A 65 2.86 0.34 2.55
C LEU A 65 3.85 1.20 1.77
N LEU A 66 4.22 2.36 2.31
CA LEU A 66 5.17 3.30 1.69
C LEU A 66 6.20 3.79 2.71
N PRO A 67 7.49 3.93 2.34
CA PRO A 67 8.08 3.44 1.09
C PRO A 67 8.00 1.91 1.02
N ILE A 68 7.86 1.35 -0.19
CA ILE A 68 7.81 -0.11 -0.38
C ILE A 68 9.13 -0.69 0.15
N PRO A 69 9.09 -1.54 1.19
CA PRO A 69 10.31 -2.11 1.74
C PRO A 69 10.99 -2.97 0.67
N ARG A 70 12.30 -2.79 0.51
CA ARG A 70 13.10 -3.71 -0.30
C ARG A 70 13.09 -5.05 0.43
N THR A 71 12.35 -6.02 -0.09
CA THR A 71 12.41 -7.39 0.43
C THR A 71 13.86 -7.87 0.33
N SER A 72 14.30 -8.67 1.31
CA SER A 72 15.64 -9.26 1.42
C SER A 72 16.09 -10.13 0.23
N ALA A 73 15.38 -10.09 -0.91
CA ALA A 73 15.83 -10.63 -2.19
C ALA A 73 16.93 -9.78 -2.84
N ASP A 74 17.13 -8.52 -2.41
CA ASP A 74 18.20 -7.65 -2.94
C ASP A 74 19.56 -7.82 -2.22
N GLU A 75 19.65 -8.60 -1.14
CA GLU A 75 20.88 -8.73 -0.35
C GLU A 75 21.50 -10.14 -0.33
N GLY A 76 21.07 -11.09 -1.16
CA GLY A 76 21.63 -12.45 -1.04
C GLY A 76 21.24 -13.51 -2.05
N GLU A 77 20.78 -13.17 -3.24
CA GLU A 77 20.65 -14.16 -4.32
C GLU A 77 21.45 -13.67 -5.53
N GLU A 78 22.48 -14.43 -5.87
CA GLU A 78 23.08 -14.43 -7.20
C GLU A 78 21.99 -14.28 -8.24
N GLU A 79 22.25 -13.45 -9.26
CA GLU A 79 21.48 -13.19 -10.48
C GLU A 79 21.09 -14.49 -11.21
N THR A 80 20.30 -15.35 -10.58
CA THR A 80 19.88 -16.63 -11.13
C THR A 80 18.56 -16.40 -11.82
N GLU A 81 18.68 -15.78 -13.00
CA GLU A 81 17.95 -16.17 -14.21
C GLU A 81 16.57 -16.81 -13.98
N LYS A 82 15.62 -16.00 -13.50
CA LYS A 82 14.21 -16.12 -13.90
C LYS A 82 13.66 -14.80 -14.41
N GLN A 83 14.53 -13.99 -15.03
CA GLN A 83 14.07 -13.01 -16.01
C GLN A 83 13.65 -13.81 -17.24
N GLY A 84 12.38 -14.24 -17.30
CA GLY A 84 11.76 -14.41 -18.61
C GLY A 84 12.00 -13.10 -19.37
N GLU A 85 12.44 -13.17 -20.63
CA GLU A 85 12.74 -11.98 -21.41
C GLU A 85 11.48 -11.13 -21.60
N TYR A 86 11.19 -10.27 -20.63
CA TYR A 86 10.14 -9.27 -20.73
C TYR A 86 10.67 -8.15 -21.61
N ILE A 87 10.17 -8.08 -22.84
CA ILE A 87 10.34 -6.92 -23.71
C ILE A 87 9.41 -5.84 -23.16
N PHE A 88 9.99 -4.82 -22.52
CA PHE A 88 9.25 -3.67 -21.98
C PHE A 88 9.11 -2.61 -23.07
N GLU A 89 7.93 -2.51 -23.67
CA GLU A 89 7.56 -1.38 -24.52
C GLU A 89 6.69 -0.40 -23.70
N PRO A 90 7.04 0.90 -23.58
CA PRO A 90 8.08 1.66 -24.29
C PRO A 90 9.44 1.70 -23.58
N ASN A 91 9.49 1.66 -22.24
CA ASN A 91 10.70 1.44 -21.45
C ASN A 91 10.35 0.94 -20.03
N LYS A 92 11.32 0.33 -19.33
CA LYS A 92 11.14 -0.23 -17.96
C LYS A 92 10.61 0.79 -16.95
N ASN A 93 11.06 2.05 -17.02
CA ASN A 93 10.67 3.09 -16.07
C ASN A 93 9.20 3.51 -16.24
N GLU A 94 8.71 3.55 -17.48
CA GLU A 94 7.31 3.87 -17.77
C GLU A 94 6.36 2.77 -17.32
N VAL A 95 6.75 1.51 -17.52
CA VAL A 95 5.97 0.36 -17.00
C VAL A 95 5.95 0.39 -15.47
N LEU A 96 7.09 0.64 -14.83
CA LEU A 96 7.16 0.77 -13.37
C LEU A 96 6.28 1.92 -12.85
N LYS A 97 6.25 3.06 -13.54
CA LYS A 97 5.39 4.21 -13.21
C LYS A 97 3.89 3.93 -13.41
N HIS A 98 3.53 2.95 -14.23
CA HIS A 98 2.13 2.57 -14.44
C HIS A 98 1.63 1.55 -13.42
N VAL A 99 2.53 0.72 -12.89
CA VAL A 99 2.24 -0.31 -11.90
C VAL A 99 2.22 0.25 -10.48
N LEU A 100 3.05 1.27 -10.21
CA LEU A 100 3.07 2.05 -8.98
C LEU A 100 2.05 3.19 -9.01
#